data_AF-A0A117MS04-F1
#
_entry.id   AF-A0A117MS04-F1
#
_cell.length_a   1.000
_cell.length_b   1.000
_cell.length_c   1.000
_cell.angle_alpha   90.00
_cell.angle_beta   90.00
_cell.angle_gamma   90.00
#
_symmetry.space_group_name_H-M   'P 1'
#
loop_
_entity.id
_entity.type
_entity.pdbx_description
1 polymer ?
#
loop_
_entity_poly.entity_id
_entity_poly.type
_entity_poly.pdbx_seq_one_letter_code
_entity_poly.pdbx_strand_id
1 'polypeptide(L)' 'MGLMFRSRKKFGPLILNFTENGFSSWSIKIGRWSWNSKARAHRVDLPGPLSWKQDKSKSR' A
#
# COMPACT_ATOMS: atom_id res chain seq x y z
N MET A 1 19.29 -8.59 19.99
CA MET A 1 18.07 -8.56 19.16
C MET A 1 17.52 -7.13 19.20
N GLY A 2 17.69 -6.37 18.11
CA GLY A 2 17.26 -4.96 18.06
C GLY A 2 15.74 -4.84 18.00
N LEU A 3 15.16 -3.99 18.85
CA LEU A 3 13.74 -3.68 18.85
C LEU A 3 13.43 -2.83 17.61
N MET A 4 12.86 -3.45 16.58
CA MET A 4 12.39 -2.71 15.41
C MET A 4 11.13 -1.92 15.77
N PHE A 5 11.25 -0.60 15.93
CA PHE A 5 10.11 0.28 16.12
C PHE A 5 9.32 0.43 14.81
N ARG A 6 8.22 -0.33 14.71
CA ARG A 6 7.22 -0.18 13.65
C ARG A 6 5.96 0.45 14.23
N SER A 7 5.52 1.57 13.64
CA SER A 7 4.24 2.18 13.98
C SER A 7 3.36 2.21 12.75
N ARG A 8 2.17 1.59 12.85
CA ARG A 8 1.15 1.62 11.81
C ARG A 8 -0.02 2.46 12.29
N LYS A 9 -0.29 3.58 11.62
CA LYS A 9 -1.49 4.40 11.85
C LYS A 9 -2.49 4.15 10.73
N LYS A 10 -3.70 3.72 11.09
CA LYS A 10 -4.80 3.51 10.15
C LYS A 10 -5.84 4.61 10.34
N PHE A 11 -6.07 5.37 9.28
CA PHE A 11 -7.09 6.42 9.19
C PHE A 11 -8.06 6.05 8.07
N GLY A 12 -9.09 5.25 8.40
CA GLY A 12 -10.08 4.77 7.44
C GLY A 12 -9.44 3.99 6.28
N PRO A 13 -9.56 4.47 5.03
CA PRO A 13 -8.91 3.84 3.88
C PRO A 13 -7.40 4.04 3.88
N LEU A 14 -6.87 5.02 4.60
CA LEU A 14 -5.45 5.36 4.63
C LEU A 14 -4.70 4.55 5.69
N ILE A 15 -3.58 3.95 5.32
CA ILE A 15 -2.68 3.20 6.18
C ILE A 15 -1.31 3.82 6.04
N LEU A 16 -0.80 4.43 7.11
CA LEU A 16 0.54 5.00 7.18
C LEU A 16 1.44 4.05 7.98
N ASN A 17 2.60 3.71 7.43
CA ASN A 17 3.61 2.88 8.08
C ASN A 17 4.86 3.74 8.32
N PHE A 18 5.23 3.87 9.59
CA PHE A 18 6.42 4.56 10.07
C PHE A 18 7.38 3.51 10.65
N THR A 19 8.66 3.61 10.32
CA THR A 19 9.73 2.78 10.87
C THR A 19 10.81 3.67 11.49
N GLU A 20 11.88 3.08 12.03
CA GLU A 20 13.00 3.81 12.65
C GLU A 20 13.64 4.88 11.74
N ASN A 21 13.61 4.69 10.41
CA ASN A 21 14.11 5.67 9.44
C ASN A 21 13.07 6.73 9.01
N GLY A 22 11.92 6.82 9.68
CA GLY A 22 10.86 7.79 9.40
C GLY A 22 9.72 7.25 8.54
N PHE A 23 9.08 8.15 7.77
CA PHE A 23 7.93 7.82 6.93
C PHE A 23 8.30 6.80 5.85
N SER A 24 7.85 5.55 6.02
CA SER A 24 8.36 4.44 5.20
C SER A 24 7.44 4.13 4.04
N SER A 25 6.12 4.14 4.26
CA SER A 25 5.15 3.90 3.19
C SER A 25 3.75 4.21 3.64
N TRP A 26 2.89 4.52 2.68
CA TRP A 26 1.48 4.66 2.90
C TRP A 26 0.68 3.85 1.89
N SER A 27 -0.52 3.46 2.25
CA SER A 27 -1.43 2.73 1.38
C SER A 27 -2.83 3.29 1.55
N ILE A 28 -3.55 3.45 0.46
CA ILE A 28 -4.97 3.81 0.45
C ILE A 28 -5.74 2.56 0.04
N LYS A 29 -6.82 2.21 0.74
CA LYS A 29 -7.74 1.14 0.38
C LYS A 29 -9.17 1.65 0.46
N ILE A 30 -9.76 1.93 -0.68
CA ILE A 30 -11.15 2.39 -0.81
C ILE A 30 -11.94 1.32 -1.55
N GLY A 31 -12.76 0.56 -0.83
CA GLY A 31 -13.60 -0.50 -1.41
C GLY A 31 -12.79 -1.53 -2.20
N ARG A 32 -13.06 -1.62 -3.50
CA ARG A 32 -12.41 -2.50 -4.48
C ARG A 32 -11.10 -1.92 -5.04
N TRP A 33 -10.73 -0.71 -4.65
CA TRP A 33 -9.52 -0.02 -5.08
C TRP A 33 -8.49 0.03 -3.95
N SER A 34 -7.24 -0.32 -4.25
CA SER A 34 -6.13 -0.07 -3.34
C SER A 34 -4.92 0.52 -4.07
N TRP A 35 -4.28 1.47 -3.42
CA TRP A 35 -3.04 2.09 -3.83
C TRP A 35 -1.99 1.87 -2.76
N ASN A 36 -0.78 1.46 -3.13
CA ASN A 36 0.35 1.40 -2.21
C ASN A 36 1.49 2.29 -2.72
N SER A 37 1.96 3.22 -1.89
CA SER A 37 3.02 4.17 -2.24
C SER A 37 4.39 3.50 -2.43
N LYS A 38 4.66 2.41 -1.72
CA LYS A 38 5.91 1.63 -1.82
C LYS A 38 5.95 0.84 -3.12
N ALA A 39 4.82 0.23 -3.49
CA ALA A 39 4.71 -0.52 -4.74
C ALA A 39 4.43 0.39 -5.96
N ARG A 40 4.04 1.65 -5.74
CA ARG A 40 3.49 2.57 -6.77
C ARG A 40 2.48 1.86 -7.68
N ALA A 41 1.74 0.92 -7.12
CA ALA A 41 0.88 -0.01 -7.84
C ALA A 41 -0.56 0.20 -7.38
N HIS A 42 -1.45 0.19 -8.36
CA HIS A 42 -2.89 0.28 -8.15
C HIS A 42 -3.50 -1.08 -8.38
N ARG A 43 -4.40 -1.48 -7.51
CA ARG A 43 -5.25 -2.65 -7.70
C ARG A 43 -6.69 -2.23 -7.70
N VAL A 44 -7.42 -2.68 -8.71
CA VAL A 44 -8.88 -2.60 -8.78
C VAL A 44 -9.39 -4.04 -8.83
N ASP A 45 -10.11 -4.45 -7.81
CA ASP A 45 -10.84 -5.71 -7.83
C ASP A 45 -12.04 -5.52 -8.76
N LEU A 46 -12.14 -6.27 -9.85
CA LEU A 46 -13.28 -6.25 -10.78
C LEU A 46 -14.32 -7.29 -10.32
N PRO A 47 -15.63 -7.06 -10.50
CA PRO A 47 -16.64 -8.02 -10.10
C PRO A 47 -16.35 -9.40 -10.73
N GLY A 48 -16.27 -10.45 -9.91
CA GLY A 48 -15.79 -11.79 -10.31
C GLY A 48 -14.38 -12.12 -9.78
N PRO A 49 -13.71 -13.18 -10.29
CA PRO A 49 -12.36 -13.58 -9.88
C PRO A 49 -11.24 -12.71 -10.49
N LEU A 50 -11.60 -11.61 -11.15
CA LEU A 50 -10.68 -10.77 -11.90
C LEU A 50 -10.18 -9.62 -11.02
N SER A 51 -8.86 -9.47 -10.93
CA SER A 51 -8.23 -8.30 -10.30
C SER A 51 -7.32 -7.63 -11.32
N TRP A 52 -7.52 -6.34 -11.53
CA TRP A 52 -6.64 -5.54 -12.38
C TRP A 52 -5.54 -4.93 -11.50
N LYS A 53 -4.29 -5.35 -11.73
CA LYS A 53 -3.12 -4.82 -11.05
C LYS A 53 -2.30 -4.02 -12.06
N GLN A 54 -2.23 -2.71 -11.89
CA GLN A 54 -1.29 -1.88 -12.63
C GLN A 54 0.08 -1.96 -11.95
N ASP A 55 0.95 -2.81 -12.48
CA ASP A 55 2.35 -2.91 -12.04
C ASP A 55 3.20 -1.93 -12.85
N LYS A 56 3.69 -0.85 -12.21
CA LYS A 56 4.55 0.14 -12.88
C LYS A 56 5.99 -0.36 -13.12
N SER A 57 6.32 -1.62 -12.84
CA SER A 57 7.66 -2.18 -13.13
C SER A 57 7.91 -2.46 -14.62
N LYS A 58 6.96 -2.23 -15.53
CA LYS A 58 7.22 -2.21 -16.98
C LYS A 58 7.19 -0.79 -17.53
N SER A 59 8.21 -0.01 -17.19
CA SER A 59 8.62 1.12 -18.02
C SER A 59 10.13 1.29 -17.90
N ARG A 60 10.82 0.57 -18.79
CA ARG A 60 12.26 0.58 -19.11
C ARG A 60 13.22 0.04 -18.06
#